data_AF-A0A3D1E556-F1
#
_entry.id   AF-A0A3D1E556-F1
#
_cell.length_a   1.000
_cell.length_b   1.000
_cell.length_c   1.000
_cell.angle_alpha   90.00
_cell.angle_beta   90.00
_cell.angle_gamma   90.00
#
_symmetry.space_group_name_H-M   'P 1'
#
loop_
_entity.id
_entity.type
_entity.pdbx_description
1 polymer ?
#
loop_
_entity_poly.entity_id
_entity_poly.type
_entity_poly.pdbx_seq_one_letter_code
_entity_poly.pdbx_strand_id
1 'polypeptide(L)' 'MNLAVIGTGYVGLVSGACFSEFGFNVTCIDKDAEKIAKIESGIMPIYEPGLEDLVSKNVAAGRLKFSTETGQAVRDADA' A
#
# COMPACT_ATOMS: atom_id res chain seq x y z
N MET A 1 -1.28 -15.12 -0.95
CA MET A 1 -0.35 -14.77 0.15
C MET A 1 -0.60 -13.32 0.50
N ASN A 2 -0.76 -13.05 1.79
CA ASN A 2 -1.03 -11.75 2.37
C ASN A 2 0.29 -11.14 2.87
N LEU A 3 0.59 -9.92 2.47
CA LEU A 3 1.81 -9.21 2.84
C LEU A 3 1.46 -7.92 3.61
N ALA A 4 2.12 -7.70 4.74
CA ALA A 4 2.06 -6.44 5.48
C ALA A 4 3.32 -5.60 5.21
N VAL A 5 3.15 -4.41 4.64
CA VAL A 5 4.27 -3.49 4.38
C VAL A 5 4.19 -2.32 5.34
N ILE A 6 5.11 -2.23 6.29
CA ILE A 6 5.14 -1.15 7.27
C ILE A 6 5.96 0.03 6.73
N GLY A 7 5.30 1.15 6.53
CA GLY A 7 5.81 2.41 5.98
C GLY A 7 5.31 2.65 4.55
N THR A 8 4.86 3.87 4.27
CA THR A 8 4.43 4.31 2.92
C THR A 8 5.32 5.44 2.36
N GLY A 9 6.60 5.39 2.71
CA GLY A 9 7.63 6.15 1.99
C GLY A 9 7.97 5.49 0.64
N TYR A 10 9.03 5.96 -0.01
CA TYR A 10 9.48 5.42 -1.31
C TYR A 10 9.58 3.90 -1.33
N VAL A 11 10.39 3.32 -0.43
CA VAL A 11 10.65 1.88 -0.42
C VAL A 11 9.37 1.08 -0.18
N GLY A 12 8.59 1.44 0.83
CA GLY A 12 7.40 0.67 1.22
C GLY A 12 6.26 0.79 0.22
N LEU A 13 5.94 2.00 -0.24
CA LEU A 13 4.83 2.22 -1.17
C LEU A 13 5.12 1.59 -2.54
N VAL A 14 6.32 1.79 -3.09
CA VAL A 14 6.71 1.21 -4.39
C VAL A 14 6.75 -0.31 -4.29
N SER A 15 7.37 -0.87 -3.24
CA SER A 15 7.41 -2.33 -3.06
C SER A 15 6.01 -2.93 -2.91
N GLY A 16 5.16 -2.30 -2.08
CA GLY A 16 3.80 -2.77 -1.87
C GLY A 16 2.95 -2.73 -3.15
N ALA A 17 3.07 -1.65 -3.93
CA ALA A 17 2.42 -1.55 -5.24
C ALA A 17 2.91 -2.64 -6.21
N CYS A 18 4.23 -2.85 -6.33
CA CYS A 18 4.80 -3.89 -7.17
C CYS A 18 4.39 -5.31 -6.76
N PHE A 19 4.37 -5.62 -5.46
CA PHE A 19 3.89 -6.92 -4.99
C PHE A 19 2.40 -7.13 -5.30
N SER A 20 1.58 -6.09 -5.13
CA SER A 20 0.15 -6.20 -5.47
C SER A 20 -0.08 -6.44 -6.97
N GLU A 21 0.78 -5.88 -7.84
CA GLU A 21 0.78 -6.12 -9.28
C GLU A 21 1.16 -7.55 -9.64
N PHE A 22 2.07 -8.17 -8.88
CA PHE A 22 2.40 -9.59 -9.02
C PHE A 22 1.32 -10.54 -8.47
N GLY A 23 0.20 -10.01 -7.95
CA GLY A 23 -0.96 -10.80 -7.53
C GLY A 23 -1.02 -11.10 -6.03
N PHE A 24 -0.14 -10.51 -5.21
CA PHE A 24 -0.21 -10.62 -3.76
C PHE A 24 -1.31 -9.72 -3.17
N ASN A 25 -1.87 -10.10 -2.02
CA ASN A 25 -2.74 -9.20 -1.26
C ASN A 25 -1.86 -8.40 -0.31
N VAL A 26 -1.76 -7.09 -0.50
CA VAL A 26 -0.84 -6.22 0.22
C VAL A 26 -1.61 -5.21 1.05
N THR A 27 -1.25 -5.10 2.33
CA THR A 27 -1.69 -4.00 3.19
C THR A 27 -0.49 -3.13 3.53
N CYS A 28 -0.46 -1.91 2.99
CA CYS A 28 0.53 -0.89 3.33
C CYS A 28 0.09 -0.10 4.55
N ILE A 29 0.92 -0.04 5.59
CA ILE A 29 0.59 0.57 6.88
C ILE A 29 1.47 1.79 7.12
N ASP A 30 0.89 2.91 7.56
CA ASP A 30 1.65 4.07 8.01
C ASP A 30 0.96 4.72 9.21
N LYS A 31 1.73 5.27 10.15
CA LYS A 31 1.17 5.97 11.33
C LYS A 31 0.55 7.32 10.95
N ASP A 32 0.92 7.86 9.80
CA ASP A 32 0.45 9.14 9.30
C ASP A 32 -0.89 8.97 8.58
N ALA A 33 -1.98 9.20 9.31
CA ALA A 33 -3.34 9.09 8.78
C ALA A 33 -3.63 10.08 7.64
N GLU A 34 -3.01 11.27 7.64
CA GLU A 34 -3.19 12.25 6.57
C GLU A 34 -2.55 11.75 5.27
N LYS A 35 -1.36 11.15 5.37
CA LYS A 35 -0.70 10.53 4.22
C LYS A 35 -1.50 9.37 3.65
N ILE A 36 -2.06 8.50 4.50
CA ILE A 36 -2.92 7.40 4.07
C ILE A 36 -4.16 7.94 3.34
N ALA A 37 -4.85 8.94 3.89
CA ALA A 37 -6.01 9.55 3.25
C ALA A 37 -5.66 10.20 1.88
N LYS A 38 -4.47 10.81 1.75
CA LYS A 38 -3.98 11.32 0.46
C LYS A 38 -3.79 10.20 -0.55
N ILE A 39 -3.13 9.11 -0.16
CA ILE A 39 -2.92 7.96 -1.05
C ILE A 39 -4.26 7.36 -1.50
N GLU A 40 -5.20 7.18 -0.57
CA GLU A 40 -6.54 6.64 -0.87
C GLU A 40 -7.38 7.57 -1.77
N SER A 41 -7.10 8.87 -1.75
CA SER A 41 -7.70 9.85 -2.68
C SER A 41 -6.92 9.99 -4.00
N GLY A 42 -5.94 9.13 -4.26
CA GLY A 42 -5.14 9.13 -5.48
C GLY A 42 -3.96 10.11 -5.48
N ILE A 43 -3.73 10.82 -4.37
CA ILE A 43 -2.65 11.79 -4.24
C ILE A 43 -1.40 11.10 -3.69
N MET A 44 -0.41 10.85 -4.56
CA MET A 44 0.82 10.18 -4.15
C MET A 44 1.72 11.09 -3.30
N PRO A 45 2.27 10.60 -2.17
CA PRO A 45 3.13 11.39 -1.28
C PRO A 45 4.55 11.58 -1.81
N ILE A 46 4.90 10.91 -2.91
CA ILE A 46 6.20 10.92 -3.56
C ILE A 46 6.00 10.99 -5.08
N TYR A 47 7.00 11.50 -5.79
CA TYR A 47 7.03 11.42 -7.24
C TYR A 47 7.83 10.18 -7.67
N GLU A 48 7.14 9.24 -8.31
CA GLU A 48 7.75 8.09 -8.98
C GLU A 48 6.97 7.82 -10.27
N PRO A 49 7.62 7.78 -11.45
CA PRO A 49 6.93 7.58 -12.72
C PRO A 49 6.07 6.30 -12.75
N GLY A 50 4.77 6.46 -13.04
CA GLY A 50 3.81 5.35 -13.17
C GLY A 50 3.28 4.78 -11.84
N LEU A 51 3.72 5.29 -10.69
CA LEU A 51 3.27 4.78 -9.39
C LEU A 51 1.78 5.04 -9.13
N GLU A 52 1.27 6.21 -9.51
CA GLU A 52 -0.14 6.57 -9.33
C GLU A 52 -1.08 5.59 -10.06
N ASP A 53 -0.78 5.28 -11.32
CA ASP A 53 -1.52 4.31 -12.11
C ASP A 53 -1.44 2.91 -11.51
N LEU A 54 -0.24 2.49 -11.06
CA LEU A 54 -0.01 1.18 -10.47
C LEU A 54 -0.79 1.00 -9.16
N VAL A 55 -0.78 2.01 -8.29
CA VAL A 55 -1.54 2.04 -7.03
C VAL A 55 -3.04 2.03 -7.33
N SER A 56 -3.52 2.94 -8.18
CA SER A 56 -4.94 3.04 -8.55
C SER A 56 -5.48 1.72 -9.10
N LYS A 57 -4.75 1.09 -10.03
CA LYS A 57 -5.10 -0.22 -10.61
C LYS A 57 -5.21 -1.31 -9.54
N ASN A 58 -4.27 -1.40 -8.62
CA ASN A 58 -4.23 -2.49 -7.64
C ASN A 58 -5.17 -2.27 -6.44
N VAL A 59 -5.45 -1.01 -6.10
CA VAL A 59 -6.54 -0.65 -5.17
C VAL A 59 -7.89 -1.03 -5.79
N ALA A 60 -8.14 -0.67 -7.05
CA ALA A 60 -9.36 -1.04 -7.75
C ALA A 60 -9.53 -2.57 -7.89
N ALA A 61 -8.43 -3.30 -8.04
CA ALA A 61 -8.43 -4.76 -8.06
C ALA A 61 -8.59 -5.42 -6.67
N GLY A 62 -8.64 -4.62 -5.59
CA GLY A 62 -8.79 -5.10 -4.21
C GLY A 62 -7.55 -5.79 -3.63
N ARG A 63 -6.42 -5.75 -4.35
CA ARG A 63 -5.15 -6.40 -3.95
C ARG A 63 -4.23 -5.48 -3.16
N LEU A 64 -4.39 -4.16 -3.26
CA LEU A 64 -3.65 -3.19 -2.47
C LEU A 64 -4.60 -2.43 -1.54
N LYS A 65 -4.26 -2.40 -0.25
CA LYS A 65 -5.02 -1.71 0.80
C LYS A 65 -4.08 -0.85 1.64
N PHE A 66 -4.65 0.18 2.26
CA PHE A 66 -3.93 1.07 3.16
C PHE A 66 -4.56 1.03 4.55
N SER A 67 -3.76 1.26 5.59
CA SER A 67 -4.23 1.26 6.97
C SER A 67 -3.30 2.06 7.89
N THR A 68 -3.82 2.48 9.04
CA THR A 68 -3.03 2.99 10.17
C THR A 68 -2.80 1.93 11.26
N GLU A 69 -3.47 0.79 11.16
CA GLU A 69 -3.54 -0.22 12.22
C GLU A 69 -2.57 -1.39 11.97
N THR A 70 -1.36 -1.28 12.51
CA THR A 70 -0.33 -2.32 12.36
C THR A 70 -0.74 -3.67 12.97
N GLY A 71 -1.40 -3.65 14.14
CA GLY A 71 -1.63 -4.87 14.92
C GLY A 71 -2.48 -5.91 14.21
N GLN A 72 -3.58 -5.49 13.56
CA GLN A 72 -4.44 -6.39 12.81
C GLN A 72 -3.78 -6.82 11.49
N ALA A 73 -3.16 -5.87 10.76
CA ALA A 73 -2.54 -6.14 9.48
C ALA A 73 -1.41 -7.18 9.57
N VAL A 74 -0.61 -7.15 10.63
CA VAL A 74 0.46 -8.14 10.86
C VAL A 74 -0.10 -9.51 11.26
N ARG A 75 -1.22 -9.58 11.99
CA ARG A 75 -1.83 -10.86 12.39
C ARG A 75 -2.38 -11.64 11.19
N ASP A 76 -2.91 -10.94 10.20
CA ASP A 76 -3.52 -11.55 9.01
C ASP A 76 -2.52 -11.79 7.86
N ALA A 77 -1.28 -11.33 8.02
CA ALA A 77 -0.22 -11.43 7.01
C ALA A 77 0.59 -12.73 7.16
N ASP A 78 0.99 -13.28 6.01
CA ASP A 78 1.94 -14.38 5.93
C ASP A 78 3.39 -13.89 6.09
N ALA A 79 3.66 -12.63 5.71
CA ALA A 79 4.95 -11.96 5.82
C ALA A 79 4.81 -10.43 6.01
#